data_AF-A0A737TXW0-F1
#
_entry.id   AF-A0A737TXW0-F1
#
_cell.length_a   1.000
_cell.length_b   1.000
_cell.length_c   1.000
_cell.angle_alpha   90.00
_cell.angle_beta   90.00
_cell.angle_gamma   90.00
#
_symmetry.space_group_name_H-M   'P 1'
#
loop_
_entity.id
_entity.type
_entity.pdbx_description
1 polymer ?
#
loop_
_entity_poly.entity_id
_entity_poly.type
_entity_poly.pdbx_seq_one_letter_code
_entity_poly.pdbx_strand_id
1 'polypeptide(L)'
;MFNIRNTQPSVNTQAIAGAAAPEASPEEIVWEKIQVFFPQENYEEAQRCLAELCHPSRGTLPDHISSRFEHLKTLTLPVWQDNIQCNREGIHQFCILDADSQEILSATLDDAGNYTISCQEYNETHCLTVDTAQGEECTGHAEGASGTLLTSLRPASPTAAEYDAVWSEWEMAATEKELRGRAATVQEMRDCLKNGKSVLNVGGAGLTTLPDRLPPHITKLVIPRNNYLTRLPPLPPGLRKLIVSNNKLTCLPRLPSGLLSLSVPGNQLTRLPELPSGLQSLWASGNQLTRLPTLPSGLEELIISSNQLISLPELPSGLQTLSVSVNQLTRLPTLPPGLQELAVSVNRLTRLPESLIHLSSAATVNLDGNPLSERTLRDLRDITRAPGYSGPRIRFDMAGPYAPREARALHLAVADWLAPAREGEPAPADRWH
;
A
#
# COMPACT_ATOMS: atom_id res chain seq x y z
N MET A 1 5.96 -27.09 -59.46
CA MET A 1 6.27 -27.35 -58.04
C MET A 1 5.54 -26.29 -57.23
N PHE A 2 4.67 -26.53 -56.26
CA PHE A 2 3.99 -27.71 -55.71
C PHE A 2 2.67 -27.14 -55.16
N ASN A 3 1.54 -27.77 -55.46
CA ASN A 3 0.21 -27.34 -55.01
C ASN A 3 -0.24 -28.37 -53.95
N ILE A 4 -0.26 -27.99 -52.67
CA ILE A 4 -0.61 -28.90 -51.57
C ILE A 4 -2.10 -28.77 -51.27
N ARG A 5 -2.81 -29.87 -51.43
CA ARG A 5 -4.23 -30.06 -51.14
C ARG A 5 -4.47 -30.22 -49.65
N ASN A 6 -5.56 -29.60 -49.20
CA ASN A 6 -6.34 -29.93 -48.01
C ASN A 6 -6.60 -31.43 -47.88
N THR A 7 -6.34 -31.97 -46.69
CA THR A 7 -7.01 -33.17 -46.15
C THR A 7 -7.11 -33.05 -44.62
N GLN A 8 -8.32 -32.80 -44.11
CA GLN A 8 -8.72 -33.31 -42.80
C GLN A 8 -8.96 -34.82 -42.92
N PRO A 9 -8.80 -35.57 -41.82
CA PRO A 9 -9.97 -36.33 -41.34
C PRO A 9 -10.13 -36.41 -39.80
N SER A 10 -11.37 -36.21 -39.37
CA SER A 10 -12.19 -37.10 -38.52
C SER A 10 -11.72 -37.55 -37.13
N VAL A 11 -12.30 -36.87 -36.12
CA VAL A 11 -12.94 -37.35 -34.87
C VAL A 11 -12.66 -38.79 -34.40
N ASN A 12 -12.23 -38.92 -33.13
CA ASN A 12 -12.70 -40.00 -32.28
C ASN A 12 -12.83 -39.53 -30.82
N THR A 13 -14.06 -39.56 -30.31
CA THR A 13 -14.43 -39.18 -28.95
C THR A 13 -14.28 -40.39 -28.03
N GLN A 14 -13.35 -40.36 -27.08
CA GLN A 14 -13.40 -41.20 -25.88
C GLN A 14 -13.09 -40.35 -24.65
N ALA A 15 -14.09 -40.25 -23.77
CA ALA A 15 -14.01 -39.57 -22.50
C ALA A 15 -13.09 -40.35 -21.55
N ILE A 16 -12.05 -39.69 -21.04
CA ILE A 16 -11.31 -40.10 -19.85
C ILE A 16 -11.20 -38.87 -18.95
N ALA A 17 -11.62 -39.02 -17.70
CA ALA A 17 -11.70 -37.97 -16.70
C ALA A 17 -10.31 -37.43 -16.30
N GLY A 18 -10.24 -36.10 -16.09
CA GLY A 18 -9.36 -35.45 -15.11
C GLY A 18 -7.85 -35.50 -15.36
N ALA A 19 -7.34 -34.54 -16.14
CA ALA A 19 -5.98 -34.03 -16.01
C ALA A 19 -5.99 -32.53 -16.32
N ALA A 20 -5.65 -31.69 -15.34
CA ALA A 20 -5.40 -30.28 -15.56
C ALA A 20 -4.22 -30.13 -16.53
N ALA A 21 -4.34 -29.26 -17.52
CA ALA A 21 -3.25 -28.91 -18.42
C ALA A 21 -2.07 -28.34 -17.61
N PRO A 22 -0.80 -28.56 -18.02
CA PRO A 22 0.33 -27.90 -17.38
C PRO A 22 0.18 -26.39 -17.56
N GLU A 23 0.12 -25.65 -16.45
CA GLU A 23 0.16 -24.19 -16.45
C GLU A 23 1.49 -23.75 -17.10
N ALA A 24 1.42 -22.96 -18.17
CA ALA A 24 2.60 -22.48 -18.90
C ALA A 24 3.48 -21.62 -17.98
N SER A 25 4.80 -21.76 -18.07
CA SER A 25 5.75 -21.00 -17.24
C SER A 25 5.68 -19.50 -17.55
N PRO A 26 5.92 -18.62 -16.57
CA PRO A 26 5.85 -17.17 -16.75
C PRO A 26 6.76 -16.67 -17.88
N GLU A 27 7.97 -17.22 -18.04
CA GLU A 27 8.84 -16.85 -19.15
C GLU A 27 8.27 -17.21 -20.54
N GLU A 28 7.52 -18.31 -20.66
CA GLU A 28 6.90 -18.73 -21.93
C GLU A 28 5.75 -17.80 -22.32
N ILE A 29 4.95 -17.39 -21.33
CA ILE A 29 3.84 -16.43 -21.52
C ILE A 29 4.38 -15.06 -21.96
N VAL A 30 5.46 -14.59 -21.32
CA VAL A 30 6.11 -13.33 -21.69
C VAL A 30 6.73 -13.45 -23.08
N TRP A 31 7.46 -14.54 -23.36
CA TRP A 31 8.13 -14.79 -24.63
C TRP A 31 7.17 -14.81 -25.83
N GLU A 32 6.02 -15.50 -25.72
CA GLU A 32 5.00 -15.54 -26.77
C GLU A 32 4.58 -14.13 -27.24
N LYS A 33 4.54 -13.17 -26.31
CA LYS A 33 4.14 -11.79 -26.60
C LYS A 33 5.27 -10.90 -27.13
N ILE A 34 6.52 -11.17 -26.75
CA ILE A 34 7.66 -10.29 -27.07
C ILE A 34 8.66 -10.89 -28.06
N GLN A 35 8.48 -12.13 -28.52
CA GLN A 35 9.34 -12.77 -29.52
C GLN A 35 9.50 -11.95 -30.82
N VAL A 36 8.51 -11.09 -31.15
CA VAL A 36 8.55 -10.19 -32.31
C VAL A 36 9.54 -9.02 -32.14
N PHE A 37 10.02 -8.76 -30.91
CA PHE A 37 10.96 -7.68 -30.60
C PHE A 37 12.40 -8.05 -30.93
N PHE A 38 12.70 -9.35 -31.08
CA PHE A 38 14.06 -9.86 -31.26
C PHE A 38 14.26 -10.41 -32.67
N PRO A 39 15.47 -10.29 -33.25
CA PRO A 39 15.82 -11.07 -34.45
C PRO A 39 15.98 -12.56 -34.07
N GLN A 40 15.68 -13.47 -35.00
CA GLN A 40 15.74 -14.92 -34.76
C GLN A 40 17.11 -15.41 -34.26
N GLU A 41 18.19 -14.72 -34.63
CA GLU A 41 19.56 -15.00 -34.21
C GLU A 41 19.79 -14.80 -32.70
N ASN A 42 18.97 -13.97 -32.05
CA ASN A 42 19.07 -13.63 -30.62
C ASN A 42 18.00 -14.33 -29.76
N TYR A 43 17.20 -15.24 -30.33
CA TYR A 43 16.08 -15.87 -29.61
C TYR A 43 16.54 -16.65 -28.37
N GLU A 44 17.55 -17.50 -28.51
CA GLU A 44 18.06 -18.29 -27.38
C GLU A 44 18.63 -17.41 -26.26
N GLU A 45 19.27 -16.30 -26.62
CA GLU A 45 19.91 -15.40 -25.66
C GLU A 45 18.87 -14.51 -24.95
N ALA A 46 17.84 -14.05 -25.66
CA ALA A 46 16.73 -13.32 -25.08
C ALA A 46 15.86 -14.20 -24.16
N GLN A 47 15.60 -15.46 -24.54
CA GLN A 47 14.91 -16.43 -23.68
C GLN A 47 15.71 -16.72 -22.41
N ARG A 48 17.04 -16.89 -22.51
CA ARG A 48 17.91 -17.08 -21.34
C ARG A 48 17.86 -15.88 -20.40
N CYS A 49 17.89 -14.66 -20.93
CA CYS A 49 17.76 -13.44 -20.13
C CYS A 49 16.39 -13.37 -19.42
N LEU A 50 15.29 -13.72 -20.10
CA LEU A 50 13.97 -13.74 -19.49
C LEU A 50 13.83 -14.80 -18.40
N ALA A 51 14.41 -15.98 -18.58
CA ALA A 51 14.42 -17.02 -17.57
C ALA A 51 15.23 -16.58 -16.33
N GLU A 52 16.40 -15.94 -16.52
CA GLU A 52 17.20 -15.39 -15.42
C GLU A 52 16.50 -14.23 -14.71
N LEU A 53 15.72 -13.43 -15.44
CA LEU A 53 14.89 -12.38 -14.85
C LEU A 53 13.72 -13.01 -14.07
N CYS A 54 12.99 -13.98 -14.61
CA CYS A 54 11.86 -14.64 -13.94
C CYS A 54 12.29 -15.44 -12.70
N HIS A 55 13.49 -16.02 -12.73
CA HIS A 55 14.05 -16.87 -11.69
C HIS A 55 15.49 -16.46 -11.34
N PRO A 56 15.68 -15.31 -10.66
CA PRO A 56 17.01 -14.85 -10.28
C PRO A 56 17.63 -15.81 -9.26
N SER A 57 18.91 -16.10 -9.43
CA SER A 57 19.66 -16.95 -8.50
C SER A 57 19.79 -16.29 -7.11
N ARG A 58 19.80 -17.10 -6.05
CA ARG A 58 20.00 -16.59 -4.67
C ARG A 58 21.33 -15.83 -4.59
N GLY A 59 21.26 -14.55 -4.19
CA GLY A 59 22.42 -13.66 -4.07
C GLY A 59 22.74 -12.81 -5.30
N THR A 60 21.88 -12.79 -6.33
CA THR A 60 22.02 -11.89 -7.47
C THR A 60 21.91 -10.43 -7.04
N LEU A 61 22.96 -9.62 -7.25
CA LEU A 61 22.94 -8.20 -6.86
C LEU A 61 21.91 -7.39 -7.69
N PRO A 62 21.28 -6.36 -7.09
CA PRO A 62 20.49 -5.34 -7.77
C PRO A 62 21.02 -4.84 -9.13
N ASP A 63 22.32 -4.58 -9.20
CA ASP A 63 22.99 -4.06 -10.39
C ASP A 63 23.00 -5.10 -11.53
N HIS A 64 23.01 -6.39 -11.18
CA HIS A 64 22.99 -7.47 -12.14
C HIS A 64 21.62 -7.56 -12.85
N ILE A 65 20.53 -7.40 -12.11
CA ILE A 65 19.16 -7.33 -12.68
C ILE A 65 19.04 -6.13 -13.62
N SER A 66 19.56 -4.99 -13.21
CA SER A 66 19.56 -3.77 -14.02
C SER A 66 20.36 -3.97 -15.32
N SER A 67 21.54 -4.58 -15.22
CA SER A 67 22.36 -4.94 -16.37
C SER A 67 21.69 -5.94 -17.30
N ARG A 68 20.86 -6.85 -16.79
CA ARG A 68 20.12 -7.83 -17.60
C ARG A 68 18.97 -7.20 -18.38
N PHE A 69 18.23 -6.25 -17.80
CA PHE A 69 17.24 -5.49 -18.57
C PHE A 69 17.87 -4.63 -19.67
N GLU A 70 19.01 -3.99 -19.38
CA GLU A 70 19.77 -3.27 -20.40
C GLU A 70 20.31 -4.21 -21.49
N HIS A 71 20.79 -5.40 -21.12
CA HIS A 71 21.23 -6.40 -22.09
C HIS A 71 20.06 -6.88 -22.97
N LEU A 72 18.91 -7.17 -22.36
CA LEU A 72 17.69 -7.51 -23.11
C LEU A 72 17.31 -6.40 -24.10
N LYS A 73 17.43 -5.13 -23.68
CA LYS A 73 17.24 -3.96 -24.55
C LYS A 73 18.23 -3.93 -25.72
N THR A 74 19.50 -4.27 -25.51
CA THR A 74 20.49 -4.33 -26.62
C THR A 74 20.20 -5.41 -27.66
N LEU A 75 19.50 -6.48 -27.26
CA LEU A 75 19.12 -7.58 -28.15
C LEU A 75 17.85 -7.27 -28.97
N THR A 76 17.07 -6.27 -28.57
CA THR A 76 15.84 -5.86 -29.28
C THR A 76 16.12 -5.05 -30.55
N LEU A 77 15.25 -5.24 -31.54
CA LEU A 77 15.21 -4.43 -32.75
C LEU A 77 14.98 -2.94 -32.38
N PRO A 78 15.61 -1.98 -33.09
CA PRO A 78 15.53 -0.54 -32.76
C PRO A 78 14.11 0.02 -32.65
N VAL A 79 13.14 -0.57 -33.36
CA VAL A 79 11.73 -0.16 -33.35
C VAL A 79 11.03 -0.47 -32.03
N TRP A 80 11.53 -1.46 -31.26
CA TRP A 80 10.92 -1.96 -30.03
C TRP A 80 11.74 -1.66 -28.77
N GLN A 81 12.87 -0.96 -28.89
CA GLN A 81 13.75 -0.63 -27.75
C GLN A 81 13.05 0.19 -26.67
N ASP A 82 12.11 1.06 -27.05
CA ASP A 82 11.36 1.91 -26.11
C ASP A 82 10.27 1.14 -25.35
N ASN A 83 9.93 -0.08 -25.80
CA ASN A 83 9.00 -0.98 -25.12
C ASN A 83 9.67 -1.69 -23.93
N ILE A 84 11.01 -1.72 -23.88
CA ILE A 84 11.77 -2.15 -22.70
C ILE A 84 12.19 -0.90 -21.91
N GLN A 85 11.49 -0.67 -20.82
CA GLN A 85 11.67 0.50 -19.97
C GLN A 85 12.50 0.13 -18.74
N CYS A 86 13.67 0.75 -18.62
CA CYS A 86 14.53 0.67 -17.45
C CYS A 86 14.42 1.99 -16.66
N ASN A 87 14.11 1.93 -15.36
CA ASN A 87 14.07 3.07 -14.43
C ASN A 87 12.96 4.11 -14.68
N ARG A 88 11.69 3.71 -14.60
CA ARG A 88 10.55 4.63 -14.65
C ARG A 88 10.20 5.15 -13.24
N GLU A 89 10.14 6.47 -13.05
CA GLU A 89 9.69 7.15 -11.82
C GLU A 89 10.44 6.82 -10.50
N GLY A 90 11.68 6.33 -10.61
CA GLY A 90 12.54 6.02 -9.47
C GLY A 90 13.61 5.02 -9.87
N ILE A 91 14.69 4.94 -9.09
CA ILE A 91 15.73 3.92 -9.28
C ILE A 91 15.09 2.56 -8.99
N HIS A 92 15.32 1.54 -9.82
CA HIS A 92 14.96 0.13 -9.59
C HIS A 92 13.56 -0.38 -10.03
N GLN A 93 12.85 0.32 -10.92
CA GLN A 93 11.64 -0.20 -11.59
C GLN A 93 11.89 -0.50 -13.09
N PHE A 94 11.50 -1.70 -13.54
CA PHE A 94 11.67 -2.20 -14.89
C PHE A 94 10.34 -2.68 -15.47
N CYS A 95 10.12 -2.47 -16.77
CA CYS A 95 8.89 -2.90 -17.42
C CYS A 95 9.14 -3.31 -18.88
N ILE A 96 8.40 -4.31 -19.33
CA ILE A 96 8.31 -4.72 -20.74
C ILE A 96 6.87 -4.50 -21.20
N LEU A 97 6.70 -3.67 -22.23
CA LEU A 97 5.42 -3.34 -22.84
C LEU A 97 5.16 -4.17 -24.10
N ASP A 98 3.91 -4.51 -24.38
CA ASP A 98 3.51 -5.10 -25.67
C ASP A 98 3.47 -4.06 -26.80
N ALA A 99 3.11 -4.49 -28.01
CA ALA A 99 2.99 -3.62 -29.17
C ALA A 99 1.91 -2.53 -29.02
N ASP A 100 0.95 -2.71 -28.11
CA ASP A 100 -0.15 -1.78 -27.80
C ASP A 100 0.14 -0.93 -26.54
N SER A 101 1.39 -0.93 -26.06
CA SER A 101 1.86 -0.21 -24.86
C SER A 101 1.21 -0.67 -23.55
N GLN A 102 0.75 -1.92 -23.46
CA GLN A 102 0.29 -2.54 -22.21
C GLN A 102 1.44 -3.26 -21.49
N GLU A 103 1.44 -3.23 -20.16
CA GLU A 103 2.47 -3.88 -19.35
C GLU A 103 2.33 -5.41 -19.42
N ILE A 104 3.32 -6.08 -20.01
CA ILE A 104 3.39 -7.55 -20.04
C ILE A 104 4.07 -8.06 -18.77
N LEU A 105 5.22 -7.46 -18.45
CA LEU A 105 6.04 -7.81 -17.31
C LEU A 105 6.47 -6.52 -16.63
N SER A 106 6.13 -6.38 -15.35
CA SER A 106 6.66 -5.30 -14.52
C SER A 106 7.47 -5.91 -13.39
N ALA A 107 8.68 -5.38 -13.20
CA ALA A 107 9.57 -5.82 -12.16
C ALA A 107 10.02 -4.65 -11.31
N THR A 108 9.94 -4.80 -9.99
CA THR A 108 10.32 -3.77 -9.03
C THR A 108 11.33 -4.34 -8.07
N LEU A 109 12.46 -3.67 -7.95
CA LEU A 109 13.43 -3.93 -6.92
C LEU A 109 13.29 -2.86 -5.83
N ASP A 110 13.09 -3.28 -4.59
CA ASP A 110 12.98 -2.38 -3.44
C ASP A 110 14.35 -2.11 -2.78
N ASP A 111 14.43 -1.05 -1.96
CA ASP A 111 15.64 -0.70 -1.21
C ASP A 111 16.08 -1.77 -0.18
N ALA A 112 15.29 -2.83 0.00
CA ALA A 112 15.60 -3.98 0.87
C ALA A 112 16.17 -5.17 0.07
N GLY A 113 16.31 -5.05 -1.25
CA GLY A 113 16.84 -6.09 -2.14
C GLY A 113 15.81 -7.16 -2.52
N ASN A 114 14.51 -6.90 -2.39
CA ASN A 114 13.48 -7.79 -2.92
C ASN A 114 13.15 -7.40 -4.34
N TYR A 115 13.20 -8.38 -5.24
CA TYR A 115 12.86 -8.25 -6.64
C TYR A 115 11.53 -8.93 -6.90
N THR A 116 10.49 -8.14 -7.17
CA THR A 116 9.15 -8.63 -7.46
C THR A 116 8.90 -8.57 -8.96
N ILE A 117 8.39 -9.64 -9.52
CA ILE A 117 8.01 -9.76 -10.93
C ILE A 117 6.53 -10.01 -10.98
N SER A 118 5.84 -9.20 -11.78
CA SER A 118 4.43 -9.36 -12.06
C SER A 118 4.20 -9.48 -13.56
N CYS A 119 3.50 -10.53 -13.96
CA CYS A 119 3.08 -10.82 -15.32
C CYS A 119 1.66 -11.40 -15.28
N GLN A 120 0.65 -10.58 -15.63
CA GLN A 120 -0.76 -11.00 -15.63
C GLN A 120 -1.20 -11.57 -14.26
N GLU A 121 -1.65 -12.84 -14.20
CA GLU A 121 -2.04 -13.53 -12.96
C GLU A 121 -0.82 -14.05 -12.15
N TYR A 122 0.38 -13.98 -12.71
CA TYR A 122 1.62 -14.42 -12.08
C TYR A 122 2.28 -13.26 -11.34
N ASN A 123 2.55 -13.43 -10.05
CA ASN A 123 3.27 -12.47 -9.23
C ASN A 123 4.20 -13.21 -8.26
N GLU A 124 5.51 -13.09 -8.45
CA GLU A 124 6.52 -13.76 -7.65
C GLU A 124 7.54 -12.75 -7.12
N THR A 125 7.88 -12.84 -5.83
CA THR A 125 8.86 -11.98 -5.18
C THR A 125 10.06 -12.81 -4.74
N HIS A 126 11.24 -12.43 -5.23
CA HIS A 126 12.53 -13.04 -4.92
C HIS A 126 13.33 -12.14 -3.98
N CYS A 127 13.87 -12.69 -2.90
CA CYS A 127 14.79 -11.97 -2.01
C CYS A 127 16.21 -12.11 -2.55
N LEU A 128 16.84 -11.00 -2.93
CA LEU A 128 18.17 -10.99 -3.56
C LEU A 128 19.34 -10.80 -2.58
N THR A 129 19.09 -10.43 -1.33
CA THR A 129 20.13 -10.18 -0.31
C THR A 129 20.50 -11.46 0.44
N VAL A 130 21.82 -11.69 0.58
CA VAL A 130 22.39 -12.74 1.44
C VAL A 130 22.84 -12.07 2.74
N ASP A 131 22.51 -12.66 3.89
CA ASP A 131 23.13 -12.34 5.17
C ASP A 131 24.65 -12.39 5.04
N THR A 132 25.31 -11.22 5.04
CA THR A 132 26.75 -11.15 5.20
C THR A 132 27.09 -11.31 6.69
N ALA A 133 27.27 -12.55 7.11
CA ALA A 133 28.08 -12.91 8.26
C ALA A 133 28.93 -14.13 7.89
N GLN A 134 30.08 -13.88 7.25
CA GLN A 134 31.18 -14.83 7.19
C GLN A 134 31.91 -14.82 8.54
N GLY A 135 32.07 -16.01 9.12
CA GLY A 135 32.92 -16.31 10.26
C GLY A 135 33.07 -17.83 10.39
N GLU A 136 34.21 -18.32 9.92
CA GLU A 136 34.89 -19.62 10.06
C GLU A 136 34.61 -20.38 11.39
N GLU A 137 34.69 -21.71 11.56
CA GLU A 137 35.41 -22.81 10.88
C GLU A 137 34.92 -24.19 11.43
N CYS A 138 35.07 -25.25 10.62
CA CYS A 138 35.44 -26.65 10.98
C CYS A 138 34.56 -27.47 11.99
N THR A 139 34.02 -28.66 11.68
CA THR A 139 34.64 -29.91 11.19
C THR A 139 33.56 -30.99 10.93
N GLY A 140 33.87 -32.02 10.11
CA GLY A 140 33.29 -33.35 10.30
C GLY A 140 32.80 -34.09 9.04
N HIS A 141 33.67 -34.93 8.47
CA HIS A 141 33.33 -35.97 7.50
C HIS A 141 32.27 -36.97 8.02
N ALA A 142 31.37 -37.45 7.16
CA ALA A 142 31.33 -38.85 6.71
C ALA A 142 30.08 -39.18 5.84
N GLU A 143 30.29 -40.18 4.99
CA GLU A 143 29.44 -40.79 3.96
C GLU A 143 28.09 -41.33 4.44
N GLY A 144 27.17 -41.58 3.49
CA GLY A 144 26.20 -42.67 3.64
C GLY A 144 24.85 -42.46 2.96
N ALA A 145 24.62 -43.21 1.88
CA ALA A 145 23.39 -43.23 1.09
C ALA A 145 22.13 -43.70 1.87
N SER A 146 20.98 -43.12 1.54
CA SER A 146 19.81 -43.89 1.05
C SER A 146 18.63 -42.98 0.77
N GLY A 147 18.08 -43.12 -0.43
CA GLY A 147 16.80 -42.52 -0.80
C GLY A 147 15.67 -43.07 0.06
N THR A 148 14.73 -42.19 0.42
CA THR A 148 13.39 -42.59 0.82
C THR A 148 12.44 -41.53 0.30
N LEU A 149 11.43 -42.00 -0.42
CA LEU A 149 10.41 -41.23 -1.12
C LEU A 149 9.81 -40.13 -0.24
N LEU A 150 9.96 -38.87 -0.67
CA LEU A 150 9.19 -37.76 -0.15
C LEU A 150 7.75 -37.87 -0.65
N THR A 151 6.91 -38.54 0.15
CA THR A 151 5.47 -38.25 0.16
C THR A 151 5.28 -36.76 0.40
N SER A 152 4.57 -36.12 -0.52
CA SER A 152 4.08 -34.75 -0.46
C SER A 152 3.52 -34.42 0.93
N LEU A 153 4.36 -33.79 1.76
CA LEU A 153 3.96 -33.20 3.03
C LEU A 153 3.54 -31.77 2.73
N ARG A 154 2.23 -31.56 2.73
CA ARG A 154 1.63 -30.25 3.02
C ARG A 154 2.41 -29.64 4.20
N PRO A 155 2.88 -28.38 4.15
CA PRO A 155 3.66 -27.84 5.26
C PRO A 155 2.82 -27.94 6.54
N ALA A 156 3.33 -28.71 7.51
CA ALA A 156 2.70 -28.88 8.80
C ALA A 156 2.57 -27.51 9.46
N SER A 157 1.45 -27.25 10.13
CA SER A 157 1.31 -26.04 10.92
C SER A 157 2.43 -25.99 11.97
N PRO A 158 3.14 -24.85 12.10
CA PRO A 158 4.30 -24.75 12.98
C PRO A 158 3.95 -25.11 14.43
N THR A 159 4.83 -25.87 15.08
CA THR A 159 4.61 -26.35 16.44
C THR A 159 4.71 -25.22 17.47
N ALA A 160 4.10 -25.38 18.65
CA ALA A 160 4.23 -24.39 19.73
C ALA A 160 5.69 -24.12 20.13
N ALA A 161 6.57 -25.13 20.00
CA ALA A 161 8.00 -25.00 20.25
C ALA A 161 8.70 -24.09 19.22
N GLU A 162 8.28 -24.12 17.94
CA GLU A 162 8.81 -23.21 16.91
C GLU A 162 8.42 -21.76 17.16
N TYR A 163 7.20 -21.51 17.66
CA TYR A 163 6.80 -20.16 18.09
C TYR A 163 7.63 -19.67 19.27
N ASP A 164 7.82 -20.52 20.29
CA ASP A 164 8.63 -20.17 21.46
C ASP A 164 10.09 -19.88 21.10
N ALA A 165 10.67 -20.58 20.13
CA ALA A 165 12.02 -20.30 19.63
C ALA A 165 12.10 -18.90 19.01
N VAL A 166 11.23 -18.57 18.06
CA VAL A 166 11.18 -17.25 17.38
C VAL A 166 10.97 -16.11 18.39
N TRP A 167 10.09 -16.31 19.37
CA TRP A 167 9.84 -15.28 20.39
C TRP A 167 11.03 -15.09 21.33
N SER A 168 11.72 -16.17 21.69
CA SER A 168 12.89 -16.11 22.55
C SER A 168 14.06 -15.42 21.85
N GLU A 169 14.28 -15.70 20.56
CA GLU A 169 15.28 -15.00 19.75
C GLU A 169 15.00 -13.49 19.67
N TRP A 170 13.74 -13.10 19.42
CA TRP A 170 13.33 -11.71 19.38
C TRP A 170 13.49 -10.99 20.73
N GLU A 171 13.21 -11.68 21.84
CA GLU A 171 13.43 -11.17 23.20
C GLU A 171 14.93 -10.98 23.49
N MET A 172 15.78 -11.92 23.09
CA MET A 172 17.22 -11.85 23.28
C MET A 172 17.88 -10.75 22.43
N ALA A 173 17.29 -10.42 21.28
CA ALA A 173 17.71 -9.29 20.45
C ALA A 173 17.27 -7.91 21.00
N ALA A 174 16.72 -7.84 22.22
CA ALA A 174 16.30 -6.57 22.82
C ALA A 174 17.49 -5.68 23.21
N THR A 175 17.32 -4.37 23.02
CA THR A 175 18.16 -3.39 23.71
C THR A 175 17.73 -3.27 25.18
N GLU A 176 18.60 -2.75 26.06
CA GLU A 176 18.28 -2.59 27.50
C GLU A 176 16.96 -1.83 27.75
N LYS A 177 16.65 -0.86 26.88
CA LYS A 177 15.42 -0.05 26.97
C LYS A 177 14.16 -0.85 26.59
N GLU A 178 14.30 -1.81 25.68
CA GLU A 178 13.19 -2.61 25.16
C GLU A 178 12.99 -3.92 25.90
N LEU A 179 14.00 -4.41 26.64
CA LEU A 179 14.02 -5.74 27.25
C LEU A 179 12.75 -6.07 28.03
N ARG A 180 12.35 -5.19 28.96
CA ARG A 180 11.12 -5.38 29.75
C ARG A 180 9.86 -5.40 28.87
N GLY A 181 9.83 -4.58 27.81
CA GLY A 181 8.73 -4.51 26.86
C GLY A 181 8.60 -5.75 25.99
N ARG A 182 9.74 -6.25 25.47
CA ARG A 182 9.79 -7.48 24.68
C ARG A 182 9.39 -8.68 25.54
N ALA A 183 9.96 -8.81 26.74
CA ALA A 183 9.61 -9.88 27.68
C ALA A 183 8.11 -9.92 28.02
N ALA A 184 7.51 -8.77 28.32
CA ALA A 184 6.07 -8.69 28.59
C ALA A 184 5.22 -9.07 27.36
N THR A 185 5.65 -8.68 26.17
CA THR A 185 4.97 -9.02 24.91
C THR A 185 5.07 -10.51 24.62
N VAL A 186 6.25 -11.12 24.80
CA VAL A 186 6.45 -12.58 24.66
C VAL A 186 5.59 -13.34 25.65
N GLN A 187 5.50 -12.88 26.90
CA GLN A 187 4.62 -13.52 27.88
C GLN A 187 3.15 -13.49 27.45
N GLU A 188 2.65 -12.35 26.96
CA GLU A 188 1.28 -12.26 26.45
C GLU A 188 1.06 -13.16 25.21
N MET A 189 2.04 -13.29 24.32
CA MET A 189 1.96 -14.20 23.17
C MET A 189 1.89 -15.67 23.61
N ARG A 190 2.71 -16.07 24.58
CA ARG A 190 2.66 -17.41 25.20
C ARG A 190 1.33 -17.66 25.87
N ASP A 191 0.79 -16.69 26.59
CA ASP A 191 -0.52 -16.79 27.24
C ASP A 191 -1.65 -16.89 26.21
N CYS A 192 -1.54 -16.20 25.07
CA CYS A 192 -2.48 -16.33 23.98
C CYS A 192 -2.48 -17.75 23.42
N LEU A 193 -1.31 -18.35 23.21
CA LEU A 193 -1.17 -19.71 22.68
C LEU A 193 -1.64 -20.79 23.66
N LYS A 194 -1.33 -20.65 24.95
CA LYS A 194 -1.73 -21.61 25.99
C LYS A 194 -3.22 -21.56 26.31
N ASN A 195 -3.78 -20.37 26.42
CA ASN A 195 -5.16 -20.18 26.91
C ASN A 195 -6.17 -19.93 25.77
N GLY A 196 -5.73 -19.93 24.52
CA GLY A 196 -6.59 -19.66 23.36
C GLY A 196 -7.16 -18.23 23.34
N LYS A 197 -6.50 -17.25 23.98
CA LYS A 197 -6.95 -15.85 23.93
C LYS A 197 -6.97 -15.39 22.47
N SER A 198 -8.07 -14.79 22.04
CA SER A 198 -8.27 -14.31 20.67
C SER A 198 -7.84 -12.86 20.47
N VAL A 199 -7.40 -12.18 21.53
CA VAL A 199 -6.98 -10.78 21.54
C VAL A 199 -5.54 -10.69 22.02
N LEU A 200 -4.65 -10.16 21.18
CA LEU A 200 -3.28 -9.83 21.54
C LEU A 200 -3.15 -8.30 21.63
N ASN A 201 -2.75 -7.81 22.80
CA ASN A 201 -2.40 -6.41 23.00
C ASN A 201 -0.92 -6.32 23.29
N VAL A 202 -0.18 -5.80 22.32
CA VAL A 202 1.25 -5.53 22.45
C VAL A 202 1.40 -4.32 23.37
N GLY A 203 2.15 -4.41 24.47
CA GLY A 203 2.28 -3.29 25.40
C GLY A 203 2.87 -2.03 24.75
N GLY A 204 2.61 -0.84 25.33
CA GLY A 204 3.29 0.40 24.95
C GLY A 204 4.63 0.49 25.69
N ALA A 205 5.69 -0.09 25.11
CA ALA A 205 6.97 -0.26 25.80
C ALA A 205 8.18 0.20 24.97
N GLY A 206 7.95 1.10 24.00
CA GLY A 206 8.99 1.63 23.14
C GLY A 206 9.54 0.61 22.16
N LEU A 207 8.75 -0.39 21.78
CA LEU A 207 9.17 -1.46 20.87
C LEU A 207 9.53 -0.88 19.50
N THR A 208 10.66 -1.29 18.95
CA THR A 208 11.11 -0.88 17.61
C THR A 208 10.75 -1.91 16.53
N THR A 209 10.65 -3.19 16.91
CA THR A 209 10.24 -4.30 16.04
C THR A 209 9.21 -5.19 16.72
N LEU A 210 8.65 -6.12 15.97
CA LEU A 210 7.84 -7.24 16.47
C LEU A 210 8.42 -8.56 15.92
N PRO A 211 8.18 -9.70 16.58
CA PRO A 211 8.62 -10.98 16.06
C PRO A 211 7.90 -11.33 14.75
N ASP A 212 8.58 -12.08 13.88
CA ASP A 212 8.06 -12.43 12.55
C ASP A 212 6.82 -13.34 12.59
N ARG A 213 6.61 -14.04 13.70
CA ARG A 213 5.47 -14.93 13.90
C ARG A 213 4.61 -14.47 15.07
N LEU A 214 3.37 -14.11 14.77
CA LEU A 214 2.34 -13.84 15.76
C LEU A 214 1.49 -15.10 16.02
N PRO A 215 0.85 -15.23 17.21
CA PRO A 215 0.00 -16.38 17.50
C PRO A 215 -1.12 -16.53 16.43
N PRO A 216 -1.31 -17.72 15.83
CA PRO A 216 -2.05 -17.86 14.57
C PRO A 216 -3.58 -17.73 14.74
N HIS A 217 -4.11 -17.95 15.93
CA HIS A 217 -5.54 -17.97 16.25
C HIS A 217 -6.10 -16.63 16.72
N ILE A 218 -5.29 -15.57 16.75
CA ILE A 218 -5.76 -14.25 17.18
C ILE A 218 -6.71 -13.65 16.14
N THR A 219 -7.75 -13.00 16.66
CA THR A 219 -8.77 -12.30 15.86
C THR A 219 -8.66 -10.78 16.01
N LYS A 220 -8.04 -10.30 17.08
CA LYS A 220 -7.80 -8.88 17.32
C LYS A 220 -6.35 -8.65 17.74
N LEU A 221 -5.68 -7.78 17.00
CA LEU A 221 -4.32 -7.30 17.30
C LEU A 221 -4.40 -5.82 17.64
N VAL A 222 -3.91 -5.46 18.83
CA VAL A 222 -3.79 -4.07 19.29
C VAL A 222 -2.33 -3.75 19.53
N ILE A 223 -1.86 -2.71 18.86
CA ILE A 223 -0.54 -2.13 19.01
C ILE A 223 -0.76 -0.65 19.35
N PRO A 224 -0.67 -0.28 20.64
CA PRO A 224 -0.98 1.06 21.11
C PRO A 224 0.14 2.05 20.78
N ARG A 225 -0.13 3.30 21.13
CA ARG A 225 0.86 4.38 21.21
C ARG A 225 2.01 4.01 22.14
N ASN A 226 3.13 4.72 21.99
CA ASN A 226 4.39 4.49 22.72
C ASN A 226 5.13 3.24 22.27
N ASN A 227 5.02 2.89 20.99
CA ASN A 227 5.98 2.04 20.29
C ASN A 227 6.55 2.86 19.11
N TYR A 228 7.68 2.42 18.60
CA TYR A 228 8.42 3.07 17.50
C TYR A 228 8.51 2.14 16.30
N LEU A 229 7.49 1.29 16.10
CA LEU A 229 7.49 0.32 15.01
C LEU A 229 7.54 1.03 13.67
N THR A 230 8.46 0.61 12.83
CA THR A 230 8.59 1.08 11.44
C THR A 230 7.89 0.13 10.45
N ARG A 231 7.74 -1.14 10.82
CA ARG A 231 7.11 -2.20 10.01
C ARG A 231 6.33 -3.16 10.90
N LEU A 232 5.43 -3.93 10.30
CA LEU A 232 4.70 -5.03 10.95
C LEU A 232 5.09 -6.38 10.30
N PRO A 233 5.10 -7.47 11.08
CA PRO A 233 5.31 -8.82 10.58
C PRO A 233 4.08 -9.30 9.78
N PRO A 234 4.17 -10.45 9.09
CA PRO A 234 3.01 -11.10 8.47
C PRO A 234 1.85 -11.26 9.45
N LEU A 235 0.66 -10.84 9.02
CA LEU A 235 -0.54 -10.86 9.86
C LEU A 235 -1.19 -12.25 9.87
N PRO A 236 -1.72 -12.71 11.02
CA PRO A 236 -2.43 -13.99 11.09
C PRO A 236 -3.64 -14.03 10.14
N PRO A 237 -3.87 -15.13 9.40
CA PRO A 237 -4.94 -15.20 8.40
C PRO A 237 -6.35 -15.09 9.02
N GLY A 238 -6.50 -15.45 10.31
CA GLY A 238 -7.75 -15.35 11.05
C GLY A 238 -8.07 -13.96 11.61
N LEU A 239 -7.20 -12.96 11.41
CA LEU A 239 -7.37 -11.65 12.00
C LEU A 239 -8.62 -10.94 11.47
N ARG A 240 -9.44 -10.40 12.38
CA ARG A 240 -10.67 -9.65 12.10
C ARG A 240 -10.52 -8.17 12.38
N LYS A 241 -9.70 -7.79 13.37
CA LYS A 241 -9.50 -6.40 13.78
C LYS A 241 -8.02 -6.10 14.00
N LEU A 242 -7.50 -5.10 13.29
CA LEU A 242 -6.14 -4.60 13.46
C LEU A 242 -6.19 -3.15 13.94
N ILE A 243 -5.57 -2.85 15.07
CA ILE A 243 -5.48 -1.50 15.63
C ILE A 243 -4.02 -1.18 15.89
N VAL A 244 -3.45 -0.23 15.16
CA VAL A 244 -2.06 0.22 15.30
C VAL A 244 -1.97 1.74 15.33
N SER A 245 -1.91 2.31 16.53
CA SER A 245 -2.07 3.75 16.70
C SER A 245 -0.75 4.42 17.11
N ASN A 246 -0.43 5.56 16.52
CA ASN A 246 0.69 6.44 16.88
C ASN A 246 2.06 5.72 16.92
N ASN A 247 2.42 5.08 15.81
CA ASN A 247 3.72 4.45 15.58
C ASN A 247 4.46 5.16 14.42
N LYS A 248 5.49 4.53 13.85
CA LYS A 248 6.30 5.07 12.76
C LYS A 248 6.18 4.22 11.49
N LEU A 249 5.04 3.54 11.31
CA LEU A 249 4.83 2.65 10.17
C LEU A 249 4.84 3.45 8.87
N THR A 250 5.67 3.03 7.91
CA THR A 250 5.74 3.62 6.57
C THR A 250 4.94 2.81 5.54
N CYS A 251 4.74 1.52 5.79
CA CYS A 251 3.91 0.62 5.01
C CYS A 251 3.16 -0.39 5.90
N LEU A 252 2.14 -1.04 5.32
CA LEU A 252 1.46 -2.17 5.93
C LEU A 252 1.75 -3.45 5.13
N PRO A 253 1.83 -4.62 5.80
CA PRO A 253 1.90 -5.91 5.12
C PRO A 253 0.56 -6.24 4.45
N ARG A 254 0.53 -7.33 3.67
CA ARG A 254 -0.71 -7.84 3.07
C ARG A 254 -1.78 -8.06 4.15
N LEU A 255 -2.97 -7.51 3.90
CA LEU A 255 -4.08 -7.62 4.82
C LEU A 255 -4.76 -8.99 4.70
N PRO A 256 -5.12 -9.65 5.81
CA PRO A 256 -5.90 -10.88 5.78
C PRO A 256 -7.26 -10.67 5.11
N SER A 257 -7.69 -11.62 4.28
CA SER A 257 -8.96 -11.53 3.53
C SER A 257 -10.19 -11.41 4.43
N GLY A 258 -10.13 -11.92 5.65
CA GLY A 258 -11.20 -11.85 6.64
C GLY A 258 -11.19 -10.61 7.53
N LEU A 259 -10.32 -9.62 7.29
CA LEU A 259 -10.24 -8.42 8.14
C LEU A 259 -11.49 -7.57 7.97
N LEU A 260 -12.14 -7.21 9.09
CA LEU A 260 -13.37 -6.41 9.14
C LEU A 260 -13.09 -4.97 9.55
N SER A 261 -12.07 -4.73 10.38
CA SER A 261 -11.74 -3.39 10.88
C SER A 261 -10.24 -3.16 10.86
N LEU A 262 -9.83 -2.08 10.19
CA LEU A 262 -8.45 -1.62 10.11
C LEU A 262 -8.37 -0.20 10.70
N SER A 263 -7.63 -0.06 11.79
CA SER A 263 -7.33 1.23 12.41
C SER A 263 -5.83 1.42 12.51
N VAL A 264 -5.29 2.39 11.77
CA VAL A 264 -3.85 2.72 11.72
C VAL A 264 -3.55 4.22 11.89
N PRO A 265 -4.20 4.94 12.83
CA PRO A 265 -4.06 6.38 12.93
C PRO A 265 -2.70 6.81 13.48
N GLY A 266 -2.19 7.97 13.04
CA GLY A 266 -0.97 8.58 13.58
C GLY A 266 0.32 7.86 13.18
N ASN A 267 0.37 7.28 11.97
CA ASN A 267 1.57 6.65 11.42
C ASN A 267 2.20 7.52 10.32
N GLN A 268 3.09 6.96 9.51
CA GLN A 268 3.78 7.63 8.40
C GLN A 268 3.46 6.94 7.07
N LEU A 269 2.27 6.35 6.95
CA LEU A 269 1.88 5.60 5.75
C LEU A 269 1.73 6.55 4.57
N THR A 270 2.39 6.25 3.46
CA THR A 270 2.26 6.99 2.19
C THR A 270 1.23 6.36 1.25
N ARG A 271 0.98 5.05 1.42
CA ARG A 271 -0.02 4.26 0.70
C ARG A 271 -0.63 3.18 1.60
N LEU A 272 -1.82 2.72 1.22
CA LEU A 272 -2.44 1.52 1.79
C LEU A 272 -2.31 0.36 0.80
N PRO A 273 -2.14 -0.89 1.28
CA PRO A 273 -2.23 -2.08 0.43
C PRO A 273 -3.67 -2.30 -0.06
N GLU A 274 -3.88 -3.30 -0.91
CA GLU A 274 -5.23 -3.72 -1.30
C GLU A 274 -6.09 -4.03 -0.07
N LEU A 275 -7.31 -3.48 -0.08
CA LEU A 275 -8.25 -3.64 1.01
C LEU A 275 -9.05 -4.93 0.82
N PRO A 276 -9.23 -5.75 1.86
CA PRO A 276 -10.02 -6.96 1.76
C PRO A 276 -11.49 -6.62 1.51
N SER A 277 -12.17 -7.43 0.69
CA SER A 277 -13.56 -7.21 0.28
C SER A 277 -14.56 -7.15 1.44
N GLY A 278 -14.25 -7.81 2.55
CA GLY A 278 -15.06 -7.83 3.78
C GLY A 278 -14.80 -6.69 4.76
N LEU A 279 -13.93 -5.72 4.44
CA LEU A 279 -13.61 -4.62 5.35
C LEU A 279 -14.81 -3.68 5.51
N GLN A 280 -15.19 -3.42 6.77
CA GLN A 280 -16.32 -2.57 7.14
C GLN A 280 -15.88 -1.19 7.67
N SER A 281 -14.76 -1.14 8.39
CA SER A 281 -14.24 0.12 8.96
C SER A 281 -12.78 0.34 8.62
N LEU A 282 -12.45 1.51 8.07
CA LEU A 282 -11.10 1.94 7.76
C LEU A 282 -10.80 3.29 8.42
N TRP A 283 -9.91 3.28 9.43
CA TRP A 283 -9.46 4.47 10.13
C TRP A 283 -7.95 4.68 9.95
N ALA A 284 -7.52 5.61 9.11
CA ALA A 284 -6.11 5.90 8.84
C ALA A 284 -5.75 7.39 8.96
N SER A 285 -6.40 8.10 9.88
CA SER A 285 -6.14 9.53 10.10
C SER A 285 -4.72 9.84 10.57
N GLY A 286 -4.19 11.01 10.21
CA GLY A 286 -2.85 11.43 10.66
C GLY A 286 -1.74 10.60 10.04
N ASN A 287 -1.81 10.39 8.72
CA ASN A 287 -0.79 9.71 7.92
C ASN A 287 -0.32 10.65 6.79
N GLN A 288 0.41 10.11 5.80
CA GLN A 288 0.90 10.85 4.64
C GLN A 288 0.30 10.29 3.33
N LEU A 289 -0.94 9.78 3.40
CA LEU A 289 -1.59 9.14 2.26
C LEU A 289 -1.88 10.20 1.19
N THR A 290 -1.41 9.94 -0.04
CA THR A 290 -1.67 10.80 -1.21
C THR A 290 -2.81 10.28 -2.08
N ARG A 291 -3.09 8.97 -2.01
CA ARG A 291 -4.16 8.28 -2.71
C ARG A 291 -4.72 7.13 -1.86
N LEU A 292 -5.91 6.67 -2.21
CA LEU A 292 -6.52 5.45 -1.65
C LEU A 292 -6.63 4.37 -2.74
N PRO A 293 -6.52 3.09 -2.38
CA PRO A 293 -6.90 1.99 -3.27
C PRO A 293 -8.42 1.96 -3.47
N THR A 294 -8.90 1.04 -4.32
CA THR A 294 -10.33 0.76 -4.48
C THR A 294 -10.95 0.41 -3.13
N LEU A 295 -12.07 1.06 -2.81
CA LEU A 295 -12.78 0.81 -1.56
C LEU A 295 -13.65 -0.44 -1.69
N PRO A 296 -13.68 -1.31 -0.67
CA PRO A 296 -14.53 -2.49 -0.68
C PRO A 296 -16.00 -2.08 -0.61
N SER A 297 -16.86 -2.83 -1.30
CA SER A 297 -18.28 -2.51 -1.42
C SER A 297 -19.04 -2.54 -0.08
N GLY A 298 -18.54 -3.31 0.89
CA GLY A 298 -19.09 -3.43 2.24
C GLY A 298 -18.57 -2.41 3.26
N LEU A 299 -17.79 -1.40 2.84
CA LEU A 299 -17.25 -0.39 3.75
C LEU A 299 -18.37 0.54 4.25
N GLU A 300 -18.50 0.64 5.56
CA GLU A 300 -19.50 1.47 6.25
C GLU A 300 -18.88 2.75 6.82
N GLU A 301 -17.61 2.69 7.25
CA GLU A 301 -16.89 3.81 7.85
C GLU A 301 -15.53 4.05 7.20
N LEU A 302 -15.31 5.29 6.75
CA LEU A 302 -14.04 5.75 6.20
C LEU A 302 -13.58 7.02 6.93
N ILE A 303 -12.57 6.88 7.79
CA ILE A 303 -12.02 7.97 8.61
C ILE A 303 -10.52 8.12 8.31
N ILE A 304 -10.18 9.12 7.52
CA ILE A 304 -8.85 9.32 6.91
C ILE A 304 -8.46 10.80 6.92
N SER A 305 -8.91 11.50 7.97
CA SER A 305 -8.60 12.92 8.18
C SER A 305 -7.11 13.17 8.42
N SER A 306 -6.61 14.37 8.16
CA SER A 306 -5.20 14.73 8.32
C SER A 306 -4.27 13.85 7.47
N ASN A 307 -4.49 13.89 6.16
CA ASN A 307 -3.66 13.22 5.14
C ASN A 307 -3.35 14.21 3.99
N GLN A 308 -2.84 13.72 2.87
CA GLN A 308 -2.45 14.53 1.70
C GLN A 308 -3.26 14.16 0.45
N LEU A 309 -4.50 13.71 0.63
CA LEU A 309 -5.36 13.24 -0.46
C LEU A 309 -5.80 14.42 -1.34
N ILE A 310 -5.67 14.26 -2.66
CA ILE A 310 -6.10 15.25 -3.67
C ILE A 310 -7.46 14.88 -4.27
N SER A 311 -7.78 13.59 -4.28
CA SER A 311 -9.07 13.03 -4.72
C SER A 311 -9.44 11.81 -3.88
N LEU A 312 -10.71 11.38 -3.99
CA LEU A 312 -11.21 10.13 -3.44
C LEU A 312 -11.61 9.20 -4.61
N PRO A 313 -11.49 7.87 -4.45
CA PRO A 313 -12.08 6.89 -5.35
C PRO A 313 -13.62 6.91 -5.25
N GLU A 314 -14.29 6.06 -6.04
CA GLU A 314 -15.72 5.85 -5.90
C GLU A 314 -16.07 5.37 -4.49
N LEU A 315 -17.10 5.98 -3.92
CA LEU A 315 -17.57 5.65 -2.58
C LEU A 315 -18.55 4.47 -2.65
N PRO A 316 -18.43 3.48 -1.75
CA PRO A 316 -19.36 2.37 -1.70
C PRO A 316 -20.75 2.86 -1.29
N SER A 317 -21.79 2.25 -1.88
CA SER A 317 -23.19 2.64 -1.66
C SER A 317 -23.65 2.50 -0.20
N GLY A 318 -23.03 1.58 0.56
CA GLY A 318 -23.31 1.33 1.97
C GLY A 318 -22.56 2.25 2.95
N LEU A 319 -21.74 3.20 2.48
CA LEU A 319 -20.96 4.07 3.36
C LEU A 319 -21.88 4.99 4.18
N GLN A 320 -21.70 4.98 5.49
CA GLN A 320 -22.49 5.77 6.45
C GLN A 320 -21.69 6.96 7.00
N THR A 321 -20.38 6.79 7.19
CA THR A 321 -19.51 7.81 7.76
C THR A 321 -18.31 8.06 6.86
N LEU A 322 -18.14 9.31 6.42
CA LEU A 322 -16.99 9.78 5.66
C LEU A 322 -16.34 10.97 6.36
N SER A 323 -15.12 10.76 6.87
CA SER A 323 -14.31 11.80 7.49
C SER A 323 -12.96 11.91 6.78
N VAL A 324 -12.81 12.97 5.99
CA VAL A 324 -11.64 13.30 5.16
C VAL A 324 -11.19 14.74 5.42
N SER A 325 -11.47 15.26 6.62
CA SER A 325 -11.07 16.61 7.02
C SER A 325 -9.55 16.78 7.00
N VAL A 326 -9.04 17.99 6.77
CA VAL A 326 -7.61 18.29 6.71
C VAL A 326 -6.92 17.42 5.65
N ASN A 327 -7.34 17.60 4.40
CA ASN A 327 -6.73 17.00 3.21
C ASN A 327 -6.57 18.10 2.14
N GLN A 328 -6.25 17.70 0.90
CA GLN A 328 -6.07 18.60 -0.24
C GLN A 328 -7.13 18.37 -1.32
N LEU A 329 -8.31 17.87 -0.93
CA LEU A 329 -9.36 17.48 -1.88
C LEU A 329 -9.85 18.71 -2.65
N THR A 330 -9.82 18.61 -3.97
CA THR A 330 -10.30 19.68 -4.86
C THR A 330 -11.77 19.49 -5.26
N ARG A 331 -12.26 18.24 -5.18
CA ARG A 331 -13.62 17.81 -5.51
C ARG A 331 -14.00 16.60 -4.65
N LEU A 332 -15.30 16.39 -4.50
CA LEU A 332 -15.87 15.16 -3.94
C LEU A 332 -16.49 14.30 -5.05
N PRO A 333 -16.42 12.96 -4.94
CA PRO A 333 -17.20 12.06 -5.79
C PRO A 333 -18.70 12.14 -5.45
N THR A 334 -19.52 11.40 -6.20
CA THR A 334 -20.93 11.19 -5.86
C THR A 334 -21.04 10.60 -4.45
N LEU A 335 -21.86 11.24 -3.61
CA LEU A 335 -22.07 10.83 -2.24
C LEU A 335 -23.15 9.74 -2.19
N PRO A 336 -22.94 8.66 -1.41
CA PRO A 336 -23.97 7.63 -1.25
C PRO A 336 -25.17 8.20 -0.49
N PRO A 337 -26.41 7.85 -0.88
CA PRO A 337 -27.62 8.42 -0.28
C PRO A 337 -27.79 8.04 1.20
N GLY A 338 -27.19 6.92 1.63
CA GLY A 338 -27.19 6.45 3.01
C GLY A 338 -26.19 7.15 3.94
N LEU A 339 -25.41 8.12 3.43
CA LEU A 339 -24.39 8.80 4.22
C LEU A 339 -25.04 9.65 5.33
N GLN A 340 -24.62 9.41 6.57
CA GLN A 340 -25.12 10.07 7.78
C GLN A 340 -24.15 11.14 8.29
N GLU A 341 -22.86 10.94 8.10
CA GLU A 341 -21.84 11.90 8.52
C GLU A 341 -20.85 12.17 7.39
N LEU A 342 -20.72 13.44 7.02
CA LEU A 342 -19.76 13.94 6.05
C LEU A 342 -18.91 15.05 6.68
N ALA A 343 -17.68 14.72 7.03
CA ALA A 343 -16.69 15.69 7.51
C ALA A 343 -15.60 15.87 6.44
N VAL A 344 -15.65 17.01 5.74
CA VAL A 344 -14.69 17.39 4.67
C VAL A 344 -14.07 18.76 4.95
N SER A 345 -14.06 19.18 6.22
CA SER A 345 -13.54 20.48 6.62
C SER A 345 -12.04 20.61 6.33
N VAL A 346 -11.55 21.82 6.06
CA VAL A 346 -10.14 22.12 5.77
C VAL A 346 -9.65 21.29 4.57
N ASN A 347 -10.23 21.59 3.41
CA ASN A 347 -9.86 21.02 2.12
C ASN A 347 -9.75 22.15 1.07
N ARG A 348 -9.65 21.81 -0.21
CA ARG A 348 -9.56 22.77 -1.32
C ARG A 348 -10.81 22.72 -2.22
N LEU A 349 -11.96 22.40 -1.64
CA LEU A 349 -13.22 22.28 -2.38
C LEU A 349 -13.70 23.65 -2.84
N THR A 350 -13.97 23.77 -4.13
CA THR A 350 -14.57 25.00 -4.73
C THR A 350 -16.04 24.79 -5.11
N ARG A 351 -16.43 23.54 -5.34
CA ARG A 351 -17.76 23.08 -5.76
C ARG A 351 -18.14 21.83 -4.96
N LEU A 352 -19.43 21.57 -4.89
CA LEU A 352 -20.00 20.42 -4.20
C LEU A 352 -20.81 19.56 -5.18
N PRO A 353 -20.90 18.24 -4.95
CA PRO A 353 -21.70 17.36 -5.80
C PRO A 353 -23.20 17.56 -5.55
N GLU A 354 -24.03 17.36 -6.58
CA GLU A 354 -25.50 17.46 -6.47
C GLU A 354 -26.07 16.44 -5.48
N SER A 355 -25.44 15.27 -5.34
CA SER A 355 -25.84 14.26 -4.34
C SER A 355 -25.87 14.78 -2.90
N LEU A 356 -25.17 15.87 -2.58
CA LEU A 356 -25.11 16.44 -1.24
C LEU A 356 -26.47 16.93 -0.73
N ILE A 357 -27.33 17.47 -1.61
CA ILE A 357 -28.66 17.95 -1.22
C ILE A 357 -29.69 16.83 -1.07
N HIS A 358 -29.37 15.63 -1.56
CA HIS A 358 -30.22 14.45 -1.49
C HIS A 358 -29.95 13.58 -0.25
N LEU A 359 -28.98 13.96 0.57
CA LEU A 359 -28.75 13.29 1.84
C LEU A 359 -29.94 13.49 2.78
N SER A 360 -30.11 12.55 3.71
CA SER A 360 -31.16 12.60 4.74
C SER A 360 -31.06 13.87 5.57
N SER A 361 -32.19 14.39 6.05
CA SER A 361 -32.24 15.50 7.00
C SER A 361 -31.53 15.21 8.33
N ALA A 362 -31.36 13.93 8.67
CA ALA A 362 -30.60 13.49 9.83
C ALA A 362 -29.08 13.59 9.61
N ALA A 363 -28.62 13.67 8.36
CA ALA A 363 -27.21 13.69 8.05
C ALA A 363 -26.56 15.02 8.46
N THR A 364 -25.34 14.91 8.95
CA THR A 364 -24.51 16.04 9.36
C THR A 364 -23.39 16.26 8.36
N VAL A 365 -23.29 17.47 7.85
CA VAL A 365 -22.29 17.84 6.84
C VAL A 365 -21.45 19.00 7.38
N ASN A 366 -20.13 18.84 7.37
CA ASN A 366 -19.17 19.86 7.75
C ASN A 366 -18.23 20.18 6.58
N LEU A 367 -18.35 21.41 6.06
CA LEU A 367 -17.59 21.96 4.94
C LEU A 367 -16.63 23.09 5.36
N ASP A 368 -16.53 23.40 6.66
CA ASP A 368 -15.75 24.54 7.16
C ASP A 368 -14.30 24.55 6.63
N GLY A 369 -13.73 25.72 6.33
CA GLY A 369 -12.35 25.83 5.86
C GLY A 369 -12.15 25.33 4.43
N ASN A 370 -13.16 25.46 3.57
CA ASN A 370 -13.03 25.20 2.13
C ASN A 370 -13.22 26.50 1.33
N PRO A 371 -12.42 26.72 0.27
CA PRO A 371 -12.54 27.89 -0.60
C PRO A 371 -13.73 27.73 -1.57
N LEU A 372 -14.94 27.57 -1.04
CA LEU A 372 -16.17 27.42 -1.82
C LEU A 372 -16.42 28.68 -2.66
N SER A 373 -16.75 28.50 -3.94
CA SER A 373 -17.05 29.64 -4.82
C SER A 373 -18.29 30.41 -4.33
N GLU A 374 -18.35 31.72 -4.60
CA GLU A 374 -19.52 32.54 -4.26
C GLU A 374 -20.82 31.99 -4.83
N ARG A 375 -20.76 31.40 -6.03
CA ARG A 375 -21.89 30.71 -6.65
C ARG A 375 -22.32 29.51 -5.81
N THR A 376 -21.38 28.64 -5.45
CA THR A 376 -21.66 27.47 -4.59
C THR A 376 -22.30 27.90 -3.26
N LEU A 377 -21.79 28.95 -2.63
CA LEU A 377 -22.33 29.48 -1.37
C LEU A 377 -23.73 30.08 -1.53
N ARG A 378 -24.00 30.75 -2.65
CA ARG A 378 -25.34 31.26 -2.99
C ARG A 378 -26.32 30.12 -3.22
N ASP A 379 -25.95 29.16 -4.05
CA ASP A 379 -26.77 27.98 -4.35
C ASP A 379 -27.12 27.21 -3.07
N LEU A 380 -26.13 26.96 -2.20
CA LEU A 380 -26.35 26.35 -0.89
C LEU A 380 -27.32 27.16 -0.03
N ARG A 381 -27.16 28.48 0.02
CA ARG A 381 -28.04 29.36 0.82
C ARG A 381 -29.47 29.34 0.29
N ASP A 382 -29.65 29.39 -1.01
CA ASP A 382 -30.97 29.42 -1.65
C ASP A 382 -31.69 28.09 -1.44
N ILE A 383 -30.98 26.96 -1.60
CA ILE A 383 -31.52 25.62 -1.36
C ILE A 383 -31.88 25.41 0.12
N THR A 384 -30.98 25.75 1.05
CA THR A 384 -31.21 25.54 2.49
C THR A 384 -32.27 26.46 3.10
N ARG A 385 -32.58 27.58 2.44
CA ARG A 385 -33.65 28.52 2.85
C ARG A 385 -34.98 28.29 2.15
N ALA A 386 -35.02 27.43 1.14
CA ALA A 386 -36.24 27.15 0.39
C ALA A 386 -37.32 26.56 1.33
N PRO A 387 -38.58 27.01 1.22
CA PRO A 387 -39.68 26.41 1.97
C PRO A 387 -39.83 24.94 1.57
N GLY A 388 -39.79 24.05 2.56
CA GLY A 388 -39.84 22.59 2.33
C GLY A 388 -38.47 21.92 2.17
N TYR A 389 -37.36 22.62 2.41
CA TYR A 389 -36.05 21.98 2.48
C TYR A 389 -36.03 20.85 3.53
N SER A 390 -35.78 19.63 3.06
CA SER A 390 -35.67 18.41 3.87
C SER A 390 -34.29 17.73 3.73
N GLY A 391 -33.28 18.47 3.27
CA GLY A 391 -31.91 17.99 3.12
C GLY A 391 -31.11 18.06 4.43
N PRO A 392 -29.81 17.74 4.38
CA PRO A 392 -28.96 17.62 5.57
C PRO A 392 -28.70 18.94 6.29
N ARG A 393 -28.19 18.86 7.52
CA ARG A 393 -27.64 20.02 8.23
C ARG A 393 -26.22 20.29 7.76
N ILE A 394 -26.03 21.40 7.02
CA ILE A 394 -24.75 21.78 6.43
C ILE A 394 -24.13 22.92 7.23
N ARG A 395 -22.92 22.67 7.76
CA ARG A 395 -22.04 23.67 8.36
C ARG A 395 -20.98 24.09 7.33
N PHE A 396 -20.83 25.39 7.13
CA PHE A 396 -19.80 25.98 6.28
C PHE A 396 -19.47 27.37 6.81
N ASP A 397 -18.26 27.85 6.54
CA ASP A 397 -17.83 29.19 6.88
C ASP A 397 -18.26 30.21 5.82
N MET A 398 -18.59 31.41 6.29
CA MET A 398 -18.85 32.58 5.44
C MET A 398 -17.58 33.39 5.18
N ALA A 399 -16.44 32.95 5.74
CA ALA A 399 -15.16 33.52 5.43
C ALA A 399 -14.83 33.15 3.98
N GLY A 400 -15.00 34.11 3.07
CA GLY A 400 -14.36 34.06 1.75
C GLY A 400 -12.89 33.70 1.91
N PRO A 401 -12.25 33.15 0.87
CA PRO A 401 -10.99 32.41 0.97
C PRO A 401 -10.11 33.07 2.01
N TYR A 402 -9.91 32.38 3.14
CA TYR A 402 -8.85 32.73 4.05
C TYR A 402 -7.61 32.71 3.17
N ALA A 403 -7.21 33.88 2.67
CA ALA A 403 -5.84 34.12 2.36
C ALA A 403 -5.13 33.62 3.62
N PRO A 404 -4.29 32.59 3.55
CA PRO A 404 -3.42 32.33 4.66
C PRO A 404 -2.82 33.69 4.95
N ARG A 405 -3.04 34.23 6.16
CA ARG A 405 -2.12 35.24 6.65
C ARG A 405 -0.83 34.46 6.76
N GLU A 406 -0.08 34.40 5.65
CA GLU A 406 1.33 34.09 5.69
C GLU A 406 1.84 34.92 6.84
N ALA A 407 2.42 34.25 7.83
CA ALA A 407 3.10 34.94 8.91
C ALA A 407 4.28 35.65 8.27
N ARG A 408 4.02 36.84 7.73
CA ARG A 408 5.03 37.72 7.17
C ARG A 408 5.95 38.12 8.31
N ALA A 409 7.25 38.21 8.02
CA ALA A 409 8.23 38.59 9.02
C ALA A 409 7.80 39.88 9.74
N LEU A 410 7.97 39.92 11.06
CA LEU A 410 7.36 40.94 11.92
C LEU A 410 7.79 42.36 11.50
N HIS A 411 9.03 42.55 11.07
CA HIS A 411 9.51 43.83 10.51
C HIS A 411 8.72 44.28 9.28
N LEU A 412 8.37 43.38 8.35
CA LEU A 412 7.54 43.71 7.18
C LEU A 412 6.11 44.02 7.60
N ALA A 413 5.61 43.35 8.64
CA ALA A 413 4.26 43.60 9.12
C ALA A 413 4.09 44.98 9.77
N VAL A 414 5.13 45.41 10.50
CA VAL A 414 5.15 46.65 11.27
C VAL A 414 5.55 47.84 10.38
N ALA A 415 6.36 47.62 9.34
CA ALA A 415 6.74 48.66 8.37
C ALA A 415 5.53 49.29 7.65
N ASP A 416 4.47 48.52 7.36
CA ASP A 416 3.24 49.04 6.73
C ASP A 416 2.47 50.04 7.62
N TRP A 417 2.69 49.99 8.94
CA TRP A 417 1.96 50.78 9.93
C TRP A 417 2.77 51.97 10.48
N LEU A 418 4.09 51.97 10.28
CA LEU A 418 4.97 53.03 10.76
C LEU A 418 5.21 54.06 9.65
N ALA A 419 5.13 55.34 10.02
CA ALA A 419 5.46 56.42 9.10
C ALA A 419 6.92 56.29 8.61
N PRO A 420 7.22 56.60 7.33
CA PRO A 420 8.57 56.49 6.79
C PRO A 420 9.54 57.39 7.55
N ALA A 421 10.77 56.89 7.74
CA ALA A 421 11.85 57.63 8.39
C ALA A 421 12.21 58.89 7.59
N ARG A 422 12.61 59.96 8.28
CA ARG A 422 13.20 61.15 7.64
C ARG A 422 14.62 60.79 7.18
N GLU A 423 15.07 61.39 6.07
CA GLU A 423 16.41 61.15 5.50
C GLU A 423 17.50 61.26 6.58
N GLY A 424 18.23 60.16 6.78
CA GLY A 424 19.37 60.06 7.72
C GLY A 424 19.11 59.26 9.01
N GLU A 425 17.88 58.81 9.28
CA GLU A 425 17.58 57.95 10.44
C GLU A 425 17.34 56.47 10.03
N PRO A 426 17.74 55.50 10.88
CA PRO A 426 17.44 54.08 10.64
C PRO A 426 15.92 53.85 10.60
N ALA A 427 15.47 52.91 9.77
CA ALA A 427 14.05 52.68 9.59
C ALA A 427 13.46 52.20 10.92
N PRO A 428 12.32 52.76 11.40
CA PRO A 428 11.78 52.39 12.70
C PRO A 428 11.30 50.92 12.76
N ALA A 429 11.17 50.27 11.60
CA ALA A 429 10.93 48.84 11.45
C ALA A 429 12.17 47.95 11.70
N ASP A 430 13.39 48.51 11.70
CA ASP A 430 14.65 47.74 11.83
C ASP A 430 14.79 47.05 13.21
N ARG A 431 14.08 47.54 14.22
CA ARG A 431 14.05 46.94 15.58
C ARG A 431 13.27 45.63 15.65
N TRP A 432 12.59 45.24 14.56
CA TRP A 432 11.69 44.09 14.49
C TRP A 432 12.19 43.00 13.52
N HIS A 433 13.45 43.12 13.08
CA HIS A 433 14.13 42.18 12.18
C HIS A 433 14.45 40.85 12.84
#